data_AF-A0A6A9T699-F1
#
_entry.id   AF-A0A6A9T699-F1
#
_cell.length_a   1.000
_cell.length_b   1.000
_cell.length_c   1.000
_cell.angle_alpha   90.00
_cell.angle_beta   90.00
_cell.angle_gamma   90.00
#
_symmetry.space_group_name_H-M   'P 1'
#
loop_
_entity.id
_entity.type
_entity.pdbx_description
1 polymer ?
#
loop_
_entity_poly.entity_id
_entity_poly.type
_entity_poly.pdbx_seq_one_letter_code
_entity_poly.pdbx_strand_id
1 'polypeptide(L)'
;MTRQAVETGFERFVDDAIEITAEEFSVARALRRGTAGRGGKLIDRLLKNSDALWSRVVQPELDAYRDQTVEQFAILLDCVDAGGDVADYREELLAADGFAAAIESSVPASRRREIEDVLMGRLAGLAEAVEPVVETPEEEFWPAVRASLDADQARALVEEHFAFTWPLRENRAAFALQTSFDPKDVVGGGIGGLLSRGMPTMDVDYTDEAIRAMRRAERKVIADAIDDIDERFADA
;
A
#
# COMPACT_ATOMS: atom_id res chain seq x y z
N MET A 1 19.83 -18.46 -0.24
CA MET A 1 18.46 -17.98 -0.08
C MET A 1 17.67 -18.32 -1.29
N THR A 2 16.56 -19.00 -1.04
CA THR A 2 15.55 -19.05 -2.08
C THR A 2 14.93 -17.67 -2.10
N ARG A 3 14.96 -17.02 -3.26
CA ARG A 3 14.16 -15.83 -3.55
C ARG A 3 12.76 -15.90 -2.93
N GLN A 4 12.16 -17.08 -3.02
CA GLN A 4 10.89 -17.45 -2.41
C GLN A 4 10.79 -17.15 -0.91
N ALA A 5 11.85 -17.31 -0.12
CA ALA A 5 11.84 -16.99 1.31
C ALA A 5 11.81 -15.49 1.59
N VAL A 6 12.47 -14.67 0.76
CA VAL A 6 12.39 -13.20 0.85
C VAL A 6 11.00 -12.73 0.42
N GLU A 7 10.50 -13.26 -0.69
CA GLU A 7 9.14 -12.99 -1.20
C GLU A 7 8.09 -13.34 -0.14
N THR A 8 8.15 -14.53 0.46
CA THR A 8 7.21 -14.95 1.52
C THR A 8 7.27 -14.04 2.74
N GLY A 9 8.47 -13.61 3.14
CA GLY A 9 8.65 -12.68 4.26
C GLY A 9 8.04 -11.30 3.97
N PHE A 10 8.26 -10.79 2.76
CA PHE A 10 7.69 -9.51 2.31
C PHE A 10 6.17 -9.59 2.12
N GLU A 11 5.65 -10.64 1.50
CA GLU A 11 4.21 -10.88 1.35
C GLU A 11 3.49 -10.86 2.70
N ARG A 12 4.05 -11.53 3.71
CA ARG A 12 3.49 -11.51 5.07
C ARG A 12 3.46 -10.10 5.65
N PHE A 13 4.52 -9.31 5.46
CA PHE A 13 4.54 -7.92 5.90
C PHE A 13 3.45 -7.09 5.20
N VAL A 14 3.28 -7.25 3.88
CA VAL A 14 2.22 -6.57 3.11
C VAL A 14 0.84 -7.01 3.59
N ASP A 15 0.64 -8.30 3.84
CA ASP A 15 -0.61 -8.85 4.38
C ASP A 15 -0.99 -8.21 5.71
N ASP A 16 -0.04 -8.18 6.66
CA ASP A 16 -0.26 -7.57 7.98
C ASP A 16 -0.57 -6.07 7.83
N ALA A 17 0.15 -5.36 6.94
CA ALA A 17 -0.10 -3.94 6.68
C ALA A 17 -1.48 -3.67 6.07
N ILE A 18 -1.95 -4.54 5.17
CA ILE A 18 -3.26 -4.44 4.54
C ILE A 18 -4.37 -4.77 5.53
N GLU A 19 -4.21 -5.82 6.33
CA GLU A 19 -5.17 -6.19 7.38
C GLU A 19 -5.33 -5.05 8.40
N ILE A 20 -4.24 -4.50 8.92
CA ILE A 20 -4.31 -3.40 9.88
C ILE A 20 -4.84 -2.12 9.21
N THR A 21 -4.49 -1.85 7.95
CA THR A 21 -5.07 -0.73 7.21
C THR A 21 -6.58 -0.90 7.09
N ALA A 22 -7.06 -2.11 6.81
CA ALA A 22 -8.47 -2.43 6.76
C ALA A 22 -9.16 -2.17 8.11
N GLU A 23 -8.60 -2.69 9.21
CA GLU A 23 -9.14 -2.47 10.56
C GLU A 23 -9.23 -0.98 10.93
N GLU A 24 -8.25 -0.20 10.50
CA GLU A 24 -8.19 1.23 10.77
C GLU A 24 -9.03 2.07 9.83
N PHE A 25 -9.40 1.58 8.64
CA PHE A 25 -10.10 2.36 7.63
C PHE A 25 -11.57 2.60 8.01
N SER A 26 -11.97 3.87 7.96
CA SER A 26 -13.35 4.27 8.26
C SER A 26 -14.07 4.77 7.02
N VAL A 27 -14.93 3.91 6.46
CA VAL A 27 -15.88 4.24 5.39
C VAL A 27 -16.67 5.52 5.71
N ALA A 28 -17.06 5.70 6.97
CA ALA A 28 -17.80 6.88 7.38
C ALA A 28 -16.99 8.18 7.29
N ARG A 29 -15.68 8.12 7.56
CA ARG A 29 -14.78 9.28 7.43
C ARG A 29 -14.49 9.59 5.97
N ALA A 30 -14.23 8.56 5.16
CA ALA A 30 -14.06 8.68 3.72
C ALA A 30 -15.26 9.38 3.08
N LEU A 31 -16.48 8.88 3.30
CA LEU A 31 -17.69 9.45 2.70
C LEU A 31 -18.01 10.88 3.15
N ARG A 32 -17.75 11.22 4.42
CA ARG A 32 -18.05 12.55 4.98
C ARG A 32 -17.09 13.63 4.50
N ARG A 33 -15.87 13.27 4.11
CA ARG A 33 -14.84 14.22 3.63
C ARG A 33 -14.71 14.25 2.11
N GLY A 34 -14.94 13.13 1.44
CA GLY A 34 -14.76 12.98 -0.01
C GLY A 34 -15.87 13.54 -0.90
N THR A 35 -17.01 13.99 -0.33
CA THR A 35 -18.14 14.50 -1.12
C THR A 35 -18.41 15.98 -0.85
N ALA A 36 -17.88 16.86 -1.70
CA ALA A 36 -18.15 18.28 -1.67
C ALA A 36 -19.58 18.60 -2.17
N GLY A 37 -20.59 18.44 -1.30
CA GLY A 37 -21.91 19.07 -1.45
C GLY A 37 -23.04 18.26 -2.12
N ARG A 38 -24.27 18.49 -1.61
CA ARG A 38 -25.58 17.98 -2.10
C ARG A 38 -25.76 16.46 -2.16
N GLY A 39 -25.36 15.72 -1.11
CA GLY A 39 -25.52 14.26 -1.06
C GLY A 39 -26.09 13.66 0.23
N GLY A 40 -26.51 14.44 1.23
CA GLY A 40 -26.77 13.94 2.60
C GLY A 40 -27.59 12.66 2.71
N LYS A 41 -28.74 12.58 2.01
CA LYS A 41 -29.61 11.37 2.04
C LYS A 41 -28.98 10.14 1.38
N LEU A 42 -28.09 10.34 0.41
CA LEU A 42 -27.37 9.25 -0.27
C LEU A 42 -26.18 8.79 0.57
N ILE A 43 -25.43 9.74 1.16
CA ILE A 43 -24.38 9.44 2.15
C ILE A 43 -24.97 8.66 3.31
N ASP A 44 -26.11 9.09 3.87
CA ASP A 44 -26.80 8.36 4.93
C ASP A 44 -27.20 6.94 4.50
N ARG A 45 -27.50 6.73 3.22
CA ARG A 45 -27.84 5.41 2.69
C ARG A 45 -26.60 4.53 2.48
N LEU A 46 -25.49 5.09 2.01
CA LEU A 46 -24.21 4.37 1.93
C LEU A 46 -23.69 4.01 3.32
N LEU A 47 -23.80 4.92 4.29
CA LEU A 47 -23.47 4.66 5.68
C LEU A 47 -24.33 3.54 6.28
N LYS A 48 -25.60 3.43 5.88
CA LYS A 48 -26.47 2.31 6.28
C LYS A 48 -26.12 0.98 5.60
N ASN A 49 -25.39 1.02 4.48
CA ASN A 49 -24.92 -0.15 3.75
C ASN A 49 -23.39 -0.20 3.78
N SER A 50 -22.78 0.17 4.92
CA SER A 50 -21.32 0.23 5.08
C SER A 50 -20.64 -1.09 4.73
N ASP A 51 -21.26 -2.21 5.07
CA ASP A 51 -20.70 -3.55 4.86
C ASP A 51 -20.70 -3.93 3.38
N ALA A 52 -21.72 -3.50 2.63
CA ALA A 52 -21.76 -3.66 1.18
C ALA A 52 -20.73 -2.75 0.48
N LEU A 53 -20.55 -1.53 0.99
CA LEU A 53 -19.52 -0.62 0.48
C LEU A 53 -18.12 -1.14 0.80
N TRP A 54 -17.94 -1.72 1.98
CA TRP A 54 -16.71 -2.37 2.39
C TRP A 54 -16.35 -3.51 1.44
N SER A 55 -17.22 -4.52 1.34
CA SER A 55 -16.97 -5.74 0.57
C SER A 55 -16.88 -5.53 -0.95
N ARG A 56 -17.57 -4.54 -1.52
CA ARG A 56 -17.64 -4.35 -2.98
C ARG A 56 -16.75 -3.25 -3.52
N VAL A 57 -16.23 -2.39 -2.66
CA VAL A 57 -15.43 -1.24 -3.06
C VAL A 57 -14.12 -1.21 -2.29
N VAL A 58 -14.17 -1.14 -0.96
CA VAL A 58 -12.93 -0.97 -0.16
C VAL A 58 -12.03 -2.21 -0.22
N GLN A 59 -12.59 -3.39 0.00
CA GLN A 59 -11.81 -4.63 0.02
C GLN A 59 -11.15 -4.92 -1.34
N PRO A 60 -11.85 -4.85 -2.49
CA PRO A 60 -11.20 -5.02 -3.80
C PRO A 60 -10.06 -4.03 -4.08
N GLU A 61 -10.16 -2.78 -3.60
CA GLU A 61 -9.09 -1.78 -3.77
C GLU A 61 -7.86 -2.11 -2.90
N LEU A 62 -8.08 -2.62 -1.67
CA LEU A 62 -7.00 -3.10 -0.82
C LEU A 62 -6.33 -4.35 -1.40
N ASP A 63 -7.11 -5.28 -1.94
CA ASP A 63 -6.60 -6.48 -2.61
C ASP A 63 -5.76 -6.11 -3.85
N ALA A 64 -6.23 -5.15 -4.66
CA ALA A 64 -5.48 -4.66 -5.82
C ALA A 64 -4.16 -3.99 -5.42
N TYR A 65 -4.17 -3.17 -4.35
CA TYR A 65 -2.97 -2.52 -3.85
C TYR A 65 -1.96 -3.52 -3.27
N ARG A 66 -2.45 -4.56 -2.58
CA ARG A 66 -1.64 -5.70 -2.11
C ARG A 66 -0.92 -6.37 -3.29
N ASP A 67 -1.68 -6.77 -4.30
CA ASP A 67 -1.14 -7.51 -5.45
C ASP A 67 -0.11 -6.67 -6.22
N GLN A 68 -0.38 -5.37 -6.43
CA GLN A 68 0.56 -4.42 -7.02
C GLN A 68 1.87 -4.30 -6.23
N THR A 69 1.77 -4.20 -4.90
CA THR A 69 2.94 -4.07 -4.02
C THR A 69 3.81 -5.34 -4.07
N VAL A 70 3.19 -6.51 -4.08
CA VAL A 70 3.89 -7.80 -4.21
C VAL A 70 4.53 -7.94 -5.59
N GLU A 71 3.82 -7.57 -6.67
CA GLU A 71 4.37 -7.57 -8.03
C GLU A 71 5.56 -6.62 -8.17
N GLN A 72 5.46 -5.40 -7.63
CA GLN A 72 6.57 -4.44 -7.63
C GLN A 72 7.81 -5.00 -6.93
N PHE A 73 7.62 -5.68 -5.79
CA PHE A 73 8.73 -6.30 -5.08
C PHE A 73 9.35 -7.47 -5.85
N ALA A 74 8.55 -8.28 -6.54
CA ALA A 74 9.07 -9.33 -7.42
C ALA A 74 9.95 -8.76 -8.55
N ILE A 75 9.53 -7.66 -9.17
CA ILE A 75 10.33 -6.94 -10.19
C ILE A 75 11.63 -6.41 -9.56
N LEU A 76 11.57 -5.88 -8.33
CA LEU A 76 12.75 -5.41 -7.62
C LEU A 76 13.75 -6.56 -7.36
N LEU A 77 13.27 -7.75 -7.00
CA LEU A 77 14.13 -8.92 -6.82
C LEU A 77 14.73 -9.42 -8.15
N ASP A 78 14.01 -9.33 -9.27
CA ASP A 78 14.58 -9.60 -10.59
C ASP A 78 15.76 -8.67 -10.91
N CYS A 79 15.66 -7.40 -10.52
CA CYS A 79 16.73 -6.42 -10.67
C CYS A 79 17.96 -6.80 -9.82
N VAL A 80 17.75 -7.18 -8.55
CA VAL A 80 18.81 -7.61 -7.63
C VAL A 80 19.49 -8.88 -8.13
N ASP A 81 18.72 -9.90 -8.53
CA ASP A 81 19.25 -11.17 -9.06
C ASP A 81 20.08 -10.97 -10.34
N ALA A 82 19.72 -9.98 -11.17
CA ALA A 82 20.44 -9.61 -12.37
C ALA A 82 21.70 -8.76 -12.10
N GLY A 83 21.89 -8.26 -10.87
CA GLY A 83 22.92 -7.27 -10.53
C GLY A 83 22.76 -5.96 -11.32
N GLY A 84 21.52 -5.60 -11.66
CA GLY A 84 21.17 -4.42 -12.46
C GLY A 84 20.98 -3.16 -11.62
N ASP A 85 20.98 -1.99 -12.29
CA ASP A 85 20.57 -0.73 -11.66
C ASP A 85 19.04 -0.64 -11.61
N VAL A 86 18.47 -0.32 -10.46
CA VAL A 86 17.03 -0.11 -10.28
C VAL A 86 16.48 0.94 -11.26
N ALA A 87 17.30 1.90 -11.69
CA ALA A 87 16.93 2.89 -12.71
C ALA A 87 16.59 2.26 -14.07
N ASP A 88 17.18 1.11 -14.42
CA ASP A 88 16.91 0.41 -15.68
C ASP A 88 15.51 -0.22 -15.70
N TYR A 89 14.94 -0.51 -14.53
CA TYR A 89 13.61 -1.10 -14.35
C TYR A 89 12.52 -0.06 -14.05
N ARG A 90 12.83 1.24 -14.18
CA ARG A 90 11.94 2.33 -13.76
C ARG A 90 10.52 2.24 -14.32
N GLU A 91 10.37 1.96 -15.60
CA GLU A 91 9.04 1.93 -16.23
C GLU A 91 8.18 0.79 -15.67
N GLU A 92 8.78 -0.39 -15.47
CA GLU A 92 8.11 -1.57 -14.93
C GLU A 92 7.75 -1.37 -13.45
N LEU A 93 8.71 -0.87 -12.65
CA LEU A 93 8.51 -0.61 -11.23
C LEU A 93 7.45 0.46 -10.96
N LEU A 94 7.39 1.53 -11.77
CA LEU A 94 6.35 2.57 -11.65
C LEU A 94 5.00 2.09 -12.18
N ALA A 95 4.96 1.18 -13.16
CA ALA A 95 3.72 0.59 -13.65
C ALA A 95 3.06 -0.32 -12.60
N ALA A 96 3.87 -1.00 -11.79
CA ALA A 96 3.41 -1.80 -10.65
C ALA A 96 3.20 -0.98 -9.35
N ASP A 97 3.54 0.32 -9.34
CA ASP A 97 3.44 1.16 -8.14
C ASP A 97 2.03 1.75 -7.97
N GLY A 98 1.30 1.28 -6.94
CA GLY A 98 -0.03 1.77 -6.62
C GLY A 98 -0.08 3.28 -6.28
N PHE A 99 1.01 3.87 -5.79
CA PHE A 99 1.08 5.31 -5.55
C PHE A 99 1.37 6.10 -6.83
N ALA A 100 2.26 5.62 -7.70
CA ALA A 100 2.49 6.25 -9.00
C ALA A 100 1.19 6.30 -9.83
N ALA A 101 0.40 5.22 -9.79
CA ALA A 101 -0.93 5.16 -10.40
C ALA A 101 -1.92 6.18 -9.79
N ALA A 102 -1.76 6.51 -8.51
CA ALA A 102 -2.62 7.46 -7.79
C ALA A 102 -2.21 8.94 -7.96
N ILE A 103 -1.12 9.25 -8.68
CA ILE A 103 -0.73 10.65 -8.95
C ILE A 103 -1.76 11.29 -9.89
N GLU A 104 -2.36 12.40 -9.46
CA GLU A 104 -3.37 13.12 -10.22
C GLU A 104 -2.89 13.53 -11.62
N SER A 105 -3.74 13.39 -12.63
CA SER A 105 -3.43 13.76 -14.02
C SER A 105 -3.22 15.27 -14.21
N SER A 106 -3.77 16.10 -13.32
CA SER A 106 -3.58 17.55 -13.24
C SER A 106 -2.19 17.96 -12.75
N VAL A 107 -1.43 17.06 -12.12
CA VAL A 107 -0.09 17.36 -11.60
C VAL A 107 0.85 17.67 -12.77
N PRO A 108 1.56 18.81 -12.75
CA PRO A 108 2.51 19.17 -13.80
C PRO A 108 3.56 18.07 -14.01
N ALA A 109 3.93 17.81 -15.27
CA ALA A 109 4.84 16.72 -15.62
C ALA A 109 6.22 16.81 -14.94
N SER A 110 6.71 18.01 -14.61
CA SER A 110 7.94 18.17 -13.82
C SER A 110 7.75 17.71 -12.37
N ARG A 111 6.63 18.08 -11.76
CA ARG A 111 6.30 17.69 -10.39
C ARG A 111 6.01 16.19 -10.28
N ARG A 112 5.33 15.62 -11.27
CA ARG A 112 5.13 14.16 -11.37
C ARG A 112 6.47 13.43 -11.35
N ARG A 113 7.42 13.86 -12.19
CA ARG A 113 8.77 13.27 -12.23
C ARG A 113 9.50 13.37 -10.90
N GLU A 114 9.42 14.51 -10.20
CA GLU A 114 10.02 14.66 -8.87
C GLU A 114 9.43 13.67 -7.84
N ILE A 115 8.12 13.40 -7.92
CA ILE A 115 7.46 12.42 -7.04
C ILE A 115 7.88 10.99 -7.42
N GLU A 116 7.91 10.67 -8.70
CA GLU A 116 8.38 9.36 -9.19
C GLU A 116 9.85 9.12 -8.83
N ASP A 117 10.72 10.14 -8.90
CA ASP A 117 12.14 10.03 -8.48
C ASP A 117 12.26 9.69 -6.99
N VAL A 118 11.38 10.26 -6.17
CA VAL A 118 11.30 9.93 -4.74
C VAL A 118 10.86 8.50 -4.51
N LEU A 119 9.86 8.00 -5.26
CA LEU A 119 9.41 6.61 -5.18
C LEU A 119 10.53 5.66 -5.62
N MET A 120 11.22 5.96 -6.72
CA MET A 120 12.36 5.19 -7.22
C MET A 120 13.52 5.15 -6.22
N GLY A 121 13.83 6.27 -5.56
CA GLY A 121 14.87 6.32 -4.53
C GLY A 121 14.59 5.39 -3.36
N ARG A 122 13.33 5.21 -2.96
CA ARG A 122 12.94 4.23 -1.93
C ARG A 122 13.16 2.79 -2.39
N LEU A 123 12.81 2.48 -3.64
CA LEU A 123 13.01 1.15 -4.21
C LEU A 123 14.50 0.82 -4.35
N ALA A 124 15.31 1.78 -4.79
CA ALA A 124 16.77 1.64 -4.83
C ALA A 124 17.36 1.34 -3.46
N GLY A 125 16.98 2.11 -2.43
CA GLY A 125 17.42 1.83 -1.07
C GLY A 125 16.96 0.46 -0.55
N LEU A 126 15.73 0.04 -0.86
CA LEU A 126 15.23 -1.28 -0.49
C LEU A 126 16.02 -2.40 -1.19
N ALA A 127 16.34 -2.25 -2.48
CA ALA A 127 17.16 -3.21 -3.23
C ALA A 127 18.54 -3.39 -2.59
N GLU A 128 19.23 -2.28 -2.28
CA GLU A 128 20.52 -2.31 -1.58
C GLU A 128 20.43 -2.99 -0.20
N ALA A 129 19.33 -2.78 0.52
CA ALA A 129 19.13 -3.36 1.85
C ALA A 129 18.82 -4.87 1.81
N VAL A 130 18.13 -5.36 0.79
CA VAL A 130 17.77 -6.80 0.67
C VAL A 130 18.82 -7.62 -0.07
N GLU A 131 19.67 -7.01 -0.90
CA GLU A 131 20.72 -7.70 -1.66
C GLU A 131 21.57 -8.65 -0.77
N PRO A 132 22.11 -8.23 0.40
CA PRO A 132 22.88 -9.13 1.25
C PRO A 132 22.11 -10.34 1.75
N VAL A 133 20.78 -10.20 1.93
CA VAL A 133 19.89 -11.27 2.40
C VAL A 133 19.64 -12.28 1.27
N VAL A 134 19.40 -11.78 0.05
CA VAL A 134 19.20 -12.59 -1.16
C VAL A 134 20.47 -13.40 -1.51
N GLU A 135 21.65 -12.79 -1.40
CA GLU A 135 22.93 -13.42 -1.74
C GLU A 135 23.38 -14.51 -0.77
N THR A 136 22.80 -14.61 0.43
CA THR A 136 23.18 -15.66 1.39
C THR A 136 22.91 -17.06 0.81
N PRO A 137 23.58 -18.12 1.27
CA PRO A 137 23.22 -19.49 0.89
C PRO A 137 21.98 -20.03 1.64
N GLU A 138 21.57 -19.42 2.75
CA GLU A 138 20.53 -19.92 3.67
C GLU A 138 19.15 -20.00 3.02
N GLU A 139 18.41 -21.10 3.14
CA GLU A 139 17.11 -21.27 2.44
C GLU A 139 15.90 -20.68 3.18
N GLU A 140 16.06 -20.35 4.46
CA GLU A 140 15.02 -19.80 5.33
C GLU A 140 15.24 -18.31 5.62
N PHE A 141 14.16 -17.55 5.77
CA PHE A 141 14.21 -16.08 5.97
C PHE A 141 15.08 -15.64 7.15
N TRP A 142 14.77 -16.12 8.35
CA TRP A 142 15.48 -15.67 9.56
C TRP A 142 16.94 -16.12 9.62
N PRO A 143 17.29 -17.37 9.24
CA PRO A 143 18.68 -17.77 9.06
C PRO A 143 19.43 -16.87 8.07
N ALA A 144 18.85 -16.55 6.91
CA ALA A 144 19.46 -15.63 5.95
C ALA A 144 19.70 -14.24 6.54
N VAL A 145 18.66 -13.65 7.16
CA VAL A 145 18.75 -12.33 7.81
C VAL A 145 19.84 -12.31 8.89
N ARG A 146 19.93 -13.33 9.75
CA ARG A 146 20.97 -13.41 10.78
C ARG A 146 22.37 -13.66 10.22
N ALA A 147 22.47 -14.29 9.05
CA ALA A 147 23.75 -14.56 8.40
C ALA A 147 24.31 -13.31 7.67
N SER A 148 23.44 -12.42 7.19
CA SER A 148 23.84 -11.24 6.42
C SER A 148 23.77 -9.92 7.20
N LEU A 149 22.89 -9.82 8.20
CA LEU A 149 22.63 -8.60 8.96
C LEU A 149 22.83 -8.84 10.45
N ASP A 150 23.40 -7.86 11.14
CA ASP A 150 23.29 -7.75 12.59
C ASP A 150 21.92 -7.17 13.01
N ALA A 151 21.65 -7.17 14.32
CA ALA A 151 20.37 -6.70 14.85
C ALA A 151 20.12 -5.21 14.54
N ASP A 152 21.15 -4.37 14.55
CA ASP A 152 21.00 -2.94 14.29
C ASP A 152 20.73 -2.68 12.81
N GLN A 153 21.38 -3.43 11.91
CA GLN A 153 21.13 -3.41 10.47
C GLN A 153 19.72 -3.90 10.13
N ALA A 154 19.26 -4.98 10.77
CA ALA A 154 17.90 -5.50 10.57
C ALA A 154 16.83 -4.48 11.05
N ARG A 155 17.06 -3.81 12.18
CA ARG A 155 16.17 -2.73 12.66
C ARG A 155 16.17 -1.54 11.70
N ALA A 156 17.35 -1.10 11.26
CA ALA A 156 17.46 0.01 10.31
C ALA A 156 16.72 -0.29 9.00
N LEU A 157 16.82 -1.52 8.49
CA LEU A 157 16.08 -1.94 7.30
C LEU A 157 14.57 -1.73 7.45
N VAL A 158 14.01 -2.17 8.58
CA VAL A 158 12.58 -1.99 8.88
C VAL A 158 12.23 -0.52 9.06
N GLU A 159 12.96 0.20 9.91
CA GLU A 159 12.65 1.60 10.22
C GLU A 159 12.73 2.52 8.99
N GLU A 160 13.69 2.27 8.09
CA GLU A 160 13.94 3.11 6.92
C GLU A 160 13.05 2.73 5.72
N HIS A 161 12.94 1.44 5.41
CA HIS A 161 12.27 1.02 4.17
C HIS A 161 10.79 0.71 4.36
N PHE A 162 10.34 0.35 5.57
CA PHE A 162 8.93 0.04 5.83
C PHE A 162 8.10 1.29 6.17
N ALA A 163 8.72 2.46 6.26
CA ALA A 163 8.03 3.76 6.35
C ALA A 163 7.46 4.21 4.99
N PHE A 164 6.45 3.51 4.48
CA PHE A 164 5.95 3.67 3.11
C PHE A 164 4.97 4.82 2.88
N THR A 165 4.39 5.41 3.93
CA THR A 165 3.36 6.46 3.80
C THR A 165 3.91 7.87 3.66
N TRP A 166 5.22 8.05 3.86
CA TRP A 166 5.85 9.37 3.82
C TRP A 166 5.66 10.12 2.49
N PRO A 167 5.83 9.51 1.29
CA PRO A 167 5.65 10.21 0.02
C PRO A 167 4.25 10.82 -0.13
N LEU A 168 3.20 10.11 0.30
CA LEU A 168 1.82 10.57 0.23
C LEU A 168 1.56 11.73 1.16
N ARG A 169 2.21 11.75 2.31
CA ARG A 169 2.02 12.80 3.31
C ARG A 169 2.65 14.12 2.86
N GLU A 170 3.88 14.07 2.37
CA GLU A 170 4.59 15.26 1.89
C GLU A 170 4.01 15.80 0.58
N ASN A 171 3.42 14.92 -0.24
CA ASN A 171 2.87 15.28 -1.54
C ASN A 171 1.37 15.08 -1.63
N ARG A 172 0.63 15.21 -0.52
CA ARG A 172 -0.82 14.88 -0.49
C ARG A 172 -1.58 15.47 -1.66
N ALA A 173 -1.32 16.73 -2.01
CA ALA A 173 -2.09 17.45 -3.03
C ALA A 173 -1.83 16.94 -4.46
N ALA A 174 -0.86 16.04 -4.63
CA ALA A 174 -0.55 15.40 -5.91
C ALA A 174 -1.18 14.02 -6.04
N PHE A 175 -1.77 13.47 -4.98
CA PHE A 175 -2.37 12.15 -4.97
C PHE A 175 -3.88 12.22 -4.79
N ALA A 176 -4.60 11.39 -5.55
CA ALA A 176 -6.02 11.18 -5.40
C ALA A 176 -6.30 9.66 -5.37
N LEU A 177 -6.64 9.16 -4.18
CA LEU A 177 -7.16 7.81 -4.01
C LEU A 177 -8.68 7.90 -4.12
N GLN A 178 -9.19 7.53 -5.29
CA GLN A 178 -10.57 7.68 -5.70
C GLN A 178 -11.06 6.41 -6.38
N THR A 179 -12.24 5.94 -5.95
CA THR A 179 -12.94 4.86 -6.65
C THR A 179 -14.26 5.38 -7.18
N SER A 180 -14.51 5.10 -8.45
CA SER A 180 -15.79 5.30 -9.11
C SER A 180 -16.63 4.03 -9.01
N PHE A 181 -17.85 4.11 -8.48
CA PHE A 181 -18.77 2.96 -8.46
C PHE A 181 -20.21 3.36 -8.81
N ASP A 182 -21.00 2.41 -9.35
CA ASP A 182 -22.44 2.60 -9.50
C ASP A 182 -23.11 2.39 -8.13
N PRO A 183 -23.84 3.38 -7.59
CA PRO A 183 -24.54 3.22 -6.32
C PRO A 183 -25.50 2.02 -6.27
N LYS A 184 -25.99 1.54 -7.42
CA LYS A 184 -26.84 0.35 -7.51
C LYS A 184 -26.13 -0.92 -7.03
N ASP A 185 -24.82 -1.01 -7.26
CA ASP A 185 -24.01 -2.18 -6.92
C ASP A 185 -23.79 -2.26 -5.40
N VAL A 186 -23.97 -1.17 -4.66
CA VAL A 186 -23.82 -1.13 -3.19
C VAL A 186 -25.18 -1.11 -2.48
N VAL A 187 -26.18 -0.45 -3.04
CA VAL A 187 -27.47 -0.15 -2.37
C VAL A 187 -28.58 -1.16 -2.70
N GLY A 188 -28.33 -2.12 -3.61
CA GLY A 188 -29.33 -3.06 -4.12
C GLY A 188 -29.94 -3.98 -3.06
N GLY A 189 -31.21 -3.74 -2.69
CA GLY A 189 -31.98 -4.70 -1.86
C GLY A 189 -33.34 -4.26 -1.28
N GLY A 190 -33.85 -3.04 -1.55
CA GLY A 190 -35.15 -2.62 -0.99
C GLY A 190 -35.87 -1.56 -1.82
N ILE A 191 -36.91 -0.93 -1.27
CA ILE A 191 -37.76 0.10 -1.93
C ILE A 191 -36.92 1.27 -2.50
N GLY A 192 -35.70 1.49 -1.98
CA GLY A 192 -34.72 2.45 -2.50
C GLY A 192 -34.01 2.04 -3.80
N GLY A 193 -33.96 0.75 -4.14
CA GLY A 193 -33.35 0.22 -5.37
C GLY A 193 -34.07 0.68 -6.65
N LEU A 194 -35.38 0.96 -6.54
CA LEU A 194 -36.16 1.57 -7.62
C LEU A 194 -35.78 3.05 -7.85
N LEU A 195 -35.33 3.76 -6.80
CA LEU A 195 -34.94 5.17 -6.86
C LEU A 195 -33.49 5.38 -7.31
N SER A 196 -32.67 4.33 -7.34
CA SER A 196 -31.30 4.37 -7.85
C SER A 196 -31.21 4.13 -9.36
N ARG A 197 -32.31 3.78 -10.05
CA ARG A 197 -32.37 3.75 -11.53
C ARG A 197 -32.15 5.17 -12.07
N GLY A 198 -30.98 5.40 -12.66
CA GLY A 198 -30.59 6.68 -13.26
C GLY A 198 -29.71 7.57 -12.38
N MET A 199 -29.19 7.07 -11.25
CA MET A 199 -28.15 7.81 -10.53
C MET A 199 -26.82 7.74 -11.29
N PRO A 200 -26.07 8.86 -11.35
CA PRO A 200 -24.74 8.88 -11.92
C PRO A 200 -23.79 8.02 -11.09
N THR A 201 -22.73 7.54 -11.74
CA THR A 201 -21.54 7.00 -11.08
C THR A 201 -21.09 7.98 -9.99
N MET A 202 -20.69 7.44 -8.84
CA MET A 202 -20.14 8.25 -7.76
C MET A 202 -18.65 8.01 -7.63
N ASP A 203 -17.93 9.11 -7.48
CA ASP A 203 -16.53 9.11 -7.10
C ASP A 203 -16.45 9.36 -5.60
N VAL A 204 -15.77 8.47 -4.88
CA VAL A 204 -15.46 8.66 -3.47
C VAL A 204 -13.97 8.91 -3.34
N ASP A 205 -13.62 10.14 -2.95
CA ASP A 205 -12.27 10.47 -2.52
C ASP A 205 -12.05 10.02 -1.08
N TYR A 206 -11.15 9.07 -0.89
CA TYR A 206 -10.77 8.56 0.42
C TYR A 206 -9.30 8.80 0.72
N THR A 207 -8.62 9.67 -0.03
CA THR A 207 -7.18 9.96 0.09
C THR A 207 -6.77 10.26 1.54
N ASP A 208 -7.48 11.17 2.21
CA ASP A 208 -7.18 11.54 3.60
C ASP A 208 -7.37 10.39 4.59
N GLU A 209 -8.38 9.56 4.34
CA GLU A 209 -8.70 8.44 5.23
C GLU A 209 -7.75 7.26 5.00
N ALA A 210 -7.37 6.98 3.75
CA ALA A 210 -6.35 5.99 3.42
C ALA A 210 -4.99 6.39 4.00
N ILE A 211 -4.52 7.63 3.80
CA ILE A 211 -3.26 8.11 4.41
C ILE A 211 -3.31 7.96 5.94
N ARG A 212 -4.44 8.25 6.57
CA ARG A 212 -4.60 8.08 8.02
C ARG A 212 -4.53 6.61 8.44
N ALA A 213 -5.24 5.72 7.75
CA ALA A 213 -5.29 4.30 8.06
C ALA A 213 -3.93 3.63 7.82
N MET A 214 -3.34 3.85 6.65
CA MET A 214 -2.01 3.34 6.30
C MET A 214 -0.94 3.81 7.28
N ARG A 215 -0.97 5.07 7.76
CA ARG A 215 0.00 5.55 8.77
C ARG A 215 -0.13 4.83 10.12
N ARG A 216 -1.34 4.34 10.45
CA ARG A 216 -1.53 3.55 11.66
C ARG A 216 -1.03 2.13 11.47
N ALA A 217 -1.32 1.54 10.31
CA ALA A 217 -0.78 0.26 9.90
C ALA A 217 0.75 0.27 9.89
N GLU A 218 1.37 1.21 9.18
CA GLU A 218 2.83 1.42 9.13
C GLU A 218 3.45 1.39 10.53
N ARG A 219 2.95 2.20 11.47
CA ARG A 219 3.50 2.24 12.83
C ARG A 219 3.32 0.93 13.59
N LYS A 220 2.21 0.22 13.37
CA LYS A 220 1.95 -1.05 14.03
C LYS A 220 2.84 -2.15 13.46
N VAL A 221 2.93 -2.27 12.14
CA VAL A 221 3.76 -3.31 11.50
C VAL A 221 5.23 -3.05 11.73
N ILE A 222 5.70 -1.80 11.72
CA ILE A 222 7.08 -1.49 12.12
C ILE A 222 7.34 -1.94 13.56
N ALA A 223 6.45 -1.63 14.50
CA ALA A 223 6.62 -2.05 15.89
C ALA A 223 6.64 -3.58 16.03
N ASP A 224 5.66 -4.27 15.41
CA ASP A 224 5.56 -5.72 15.44
C ASP A 224 6.80 -6.39 14.77
N ALA A 225 7.33 -5.82 13.69
CA ALA A 225 8.54 -6.30 13.03
C ALA A 225 9.81 -6.08 13.86
N ILE A 226 9.91 -4.96 14.59
CA ILE A 226 11.02 -4.70 15.51
C ILE A 226 10.97 -5.66 16.71
N ASP A 227 9.78 -5.91 17.26
CA ASP A 227 9.60 -6.92 18.32
C ASP A 227 10.03 -8.31 17.83
N ASP A 228 9.64 -8.70 16.61
CA ASP A 228 10.09 -9.94 15.96
C ASP A 228 11.63 -9.98 15.82
N ILE A 229 12.28 -8.89 15.40
CA ILE A 229 13.75 -8.81 15.33
C ILE A 229 14.37 -8.98 16.72
N ASP A 230 13.84 -8.30 17.73
CA ASP A 230 14.37 -8.37 19.10
C ASP A 230 14.28 -9.79 19.66
N GLU A 231 13.14 -10.47 19.47
CA GLU A 231 12.99 -11.88 19.87
C GLU A 231 13.98 -12.77 19.11
N ARG A 232 14.17 -12.56 17.82
CA ARG A 232 15.03 -13.40 16.98
C ARG A 232 16.51 -13.16 17.24
N PHE A 233 16.94 -11.97 17.61
CA PHE A 233 18.35 -11.68 17.90
C PHE A 233 18.70 -11.79 19.40
N ALA A 234 17.72 -11.88 20.30
CA ALA A 234 17.97 -12.17 21.72
C ALA A 234 18.46 -13.61 21.98
N ASP A 235 18.13 -14.54 21.09
CA ASP A 235 18.53 -15.96 21.15
C ASP A 235 19.86 -16.27 20.43
N ALA A 236 20.62 -15.25 19.99
CA ALA A 236 21.84 -15.38 19.19
C ALA A 236 23.14 -15.30 20.03
#